data_AF-Q3B1W0-F1
#
_entry.id   AF-Q3B1W0-F1
#
_cell.length_a   1.000
_cell.length_b   1.000
_cell.length_c   1.000
_cell.angle_alpha   90.00
_cell.angle_beta   90.00
_cell.angle_gamma   90.00
#
_symmetry.space_group_name_H-M   'P 1'
#
loop_
_entity.id
_entity.type
_entity.pdbx_description
1 polymer ?
#
loop_
_entity_poly.entity_id
_entity_poly.type
_entity_poly.pdbx_seq_one_letter_code
_entity_poly.pdbx_strand_id
1 'polypeptide(L)'
;MTWWLTSAFSILKTSIKRFFRDYRTKCHILSIEIRDEATNRPSVEIFKNKWFNKFAKHEGISDSALLEAIDAAERGLIDADYGGGVIKQRIARPGEGKSGGYRSVILFRSGDKAFFVFGFAKSARANISRVEERDFKDLSKEVFSLSETTLQTLIKRGAFVPVKRYEKSKNL
;
A
#
# COMPACT_ATOMS: atom_id res chain seq x y z
N MET A 1 26.52 18.60 -0.07
CA MET A 1 26.07 18.08 1.24
C MET A 1 24.81 17.24 1.06
N THR A 2 24.98 15.99 0.61
CA THR A 2 23.89 15.03 0.39
C THR A 2 24.12 13.83 1.30
N TRP A 3 23.84 14.03 2.59
CA TRP A 3 24.01 13.05 3.66
C TRP A 3 22.68 12.86 4.40
N TRP A 4 21.61 12.43 3.71
CA TRP A 4 20.32 12.11 4.37
C TRP A 4 19.52 10.92 3.77
N LEU A 5 19.98 10.25 2.69
CA LEU A 5 19.21 9.18 2.04
C LEU A 5 19.80 7.76 2.16
N THR A 6 21.00 7.59 2.71
CA THR A 6 21.64 6.27 2.87
C THR A 6 21.23 5.52 4.14
N SER A 7 20.74 6.20 5.19
CA SER A 7 20.44 5.56 6.48
C SER A 7 19.09 4.82 6.54
N ALA A 8 18.11 5.17 5.71
CA ALA A 8 16.78 4.53 5.75
C ALA A 8 16.74 3.18 5.02
N PHE A 9 17.58 2.99 3.98
CA PHE A 9 17.62 1.77 3.18
C PHE A 9 18.39 0.61 3.86
N SER A 10 19.36 0.93 4.72
CA SER A 10 20.20 -0.06 5.42
C SER A 10 19.43 -0.82 6.52
N ILE A 11 18.44 -0.17 7.13
CA ILE A 11 17.66 -0.73 8.24
C ILE A 11 16.63 -1.76 7.73
N LEU A 12 16.18 -1.68 6.47
CA LEU A 12 15.26 -2.65 5.89
C LEU A 12 15.96 -3.93 5.40
N LYS A 13 17.19 -3.82 4.86
CA LYS A 13 17.94 -4.98 4.34
C LYS A 13 18.55 -5.89 5.42
N THR A 14 18.81 -5.37 6.62
CA THR A 14 19.48 -6.15 7.68
C THR A 14 18.52 -7.03 8.50
N SER A 15 17.22 -6.69 8.52
CA SER A 15 16.21 -7.47 9.27
C SER A 15 15.65 -8.68 8.50
N ILE A 16 15.81 -8.72 7.17
CA ILE A 16 15.19 -9.74 6.32
C ILE A 16 16.08 -10.99 6.15
N LYS A 17 17.41 -10.85 6.25
CA LYS A 17 18.36 -11.95 5.96
C LYS A 17 18.75 -12.87 7.13
N ARG A 18 18.34 -12.57 8.37
CA ARG A 18 18.70 -13.37 9.56
C ARG A 18 17.57 -14.27 10.08
N PHE A 19 16.44 -14.30 9.39
CA PHE A 19 15.18 -14.89 9.87
C PHE A 19 14.87 -16.29 9.29
N PHE A 20 15.85 -16.97 8.72
CA PHE A 20 15.72 -18.37 8.30
C PHE A 20 16.24 -19.29 9.41
N ARG A 21 15.38 -19.63 10.38
CA ARG A 21 15.41 -20.92 11.10
C ARG A 21 14.17 -21.07 11.97
N ASP A 22 13.45 -22.16 11.73
CA ASP A 22 12.33 -22.71 12.50
C ASP A 22 11.12 -21.77 12.74
N TYR A 23 9.95 -22.15 12.24
CA TYR A 23 9.11 -23.07 13.00
C TYR A 23 7.90 -23.51 12.17
N ARG A 24 7.86 -24.83 12.04
CA ARG A 24 6.75 -25.70 11.66
C ARG A 24 5.71 -25.65 12.77
N THR A 25 4.57 -24.99 12.55
CA THR A 25 3.26 -25.46 13.03
C THR A 25 2.10 -24.67 12.45
N LYS A 26 1.09 -25.44 12.04
CA LYS A 26 -0.22 -25.06 11.52
C LYS A 26 -0.88 -23.93 12.31
N CYS A 27 -1.49 -22.99 11.58
CA CYS A 27 -2.70 -22.30 12.00
C CYS A 27 -3.63 -22.17 10.78
N HIS A 28 -4.58 -23.09 10.68
CA HIS A 28 -5.91 -22.78 10.15
C HIS A 28 -6.45 -21.61 10.97
N ILE A 29 -7.07 -20.61 10.33
CA ILE A 29 -8.36 -20.02 10.74
C ILE A 29 -8.70 -18.80 9.86
N LEU A 30 -9.82 -18.95 9.15
CA LEU A 30 -10.79 -17.96 8.65
C LEU A 30 -10.31 -16.88 7.67
N SER A 31 -10.26 -17.25 6.39
CA SER A 31 -10.52 -16.32 5.28
C SER A 31 -12.01 -15.94 5.30
N ILE A 32 -12.34 -14.78 5.85
CA ILE A 32 -13.65 -14.16 5.63
C ILE A 32 -13.56 -13.45 4.27
N GLU A 33 -14.15 -14.05 3.24
CA GLU A 33 -14.38 -13.35 1.96
C GLU A 33 -15.41 -12.24 2.20
N ILE A 34 -14.95 -11.00 2.36
CA ILE A 34 -15.84 -9.83 2.40
C ILE A 34 -16.30 -9.57 0.96
N ARG A 35 -17.50 -10.04 0.61
CA ARG A 35 -18.09 -9.84 -0.72
C ARG A 35 -18.80 -8.47 -0.75
N ASP A 36 -18.44 -7.60 -1.70
CA ASP A 36 -19.17 -6.35 -1.98
C ASP A 36 -20.49 -6.71 -2.71
N GLU A 37 -21.64 -6.54 -2.06
CA GLU A 37 -22.98 -6.93 -2.57
C GLU A 37 -23.40 -6.19 -3.87
N ALA A 38 -22.72 -5.10 -4.23
CA ALA A 38 -23.07 -4.29 -5.39
C ALA A 38 -22.32 -4.64 -6.69
N THR A 39 -21.20 -5.39 -6.66
CA THR A 39 -20.33 -5.56 -7.84
C THR A 39 -19.79 -6.96 -8.12
N ASN A 40 -20.03 -7.97 -7.27
CA ASN A 40 -19.51 -9.34 -7.44
C ASN A 40 -18.00 -9.40 -7.80
N ARG A 41 -17.21 -8.46 -7.26
CA ARG A 41 -15.74 -8.44 -7.40
C ARG A 41 -15.11 -8.90 -6.08
N PRO A 42 -14.03 -9.70 -6.12
CA PRO A 42 -13.27 -9.99 -4.92
C PRO A 42 -12.76 -8.67 -4.32
N SER A 43 -12.99 -8.46 -3.03
CA SER A 43 -12.56 -7.24 -2.35
C SER A 43 -11.04 -7.20 -2.30
N VAL A 44 -10.42 -6.20 -2.95
CA VAL A 44 -8.97 -5.98 -2.81
C VAL A 44 -8.64 -5.68 -1.35
N GLU A 45 -7.65 -6.40 -0.81
CA GLU A 45 -7.09 -6.14 0.50
C GLU A 45 -6.07 -5.00 0.43
N ILE A 46 -6.22 -4.00 1.29
CA ILE A 46 -5.46 -2.75 1.18
C ILE A 46 -4.63 -2.51 2.43
N PHE A 47 -3.34 -2.24 2.23
CA PHE A 47 -2.37 -2.04 3.28
C PHE A 47 -1.55 -0.76 3.07
N LYS A 48 -1.06 -0.22 4.18
CA LYS A 48 -0.08 0.88 4.23
C LYS A 48 1.20 0.35 4.85
N ASN A 49 2.37 0.67 4.30
CA ASN A 49 3.60 0.42 5.03
C ASN A 49 3.76 1.42 6.19
N LYS A 50 4.66 1.13 7.14
CA LYS A 50 4.91 1.98 8.31
C LYS A 50 5.23 3.44 7.96
N TRP A 51 6.00 3.67 6.90
CA TRP A 51 6.36 5.03 6.47
C TRP A 51 5.15 5.79 5.92
N PHE A 52 4.40 5.17 5.00
CA PHE A 52 3.22 5.75 4.38
C PHE A 52 2.12 5.99 5.41
N ASN A 53 1.98 5.12 6.41
CA ASN A 53 1.03 5.35 7.51
C ASN A 53 1.37 6.63 8.29
N LYS A 54 2.66 6.96 8.49
CA LYS A 54 3.05 8.24 9.10
C LYS A 54 2.77 9.42 8.17
N PHE A 55 3.09 9.26 6.88
CA PHE A 55 2.79 10.27 5.86
C PHE A 55 1.29 10.57 5.81
N ALA A 56 0.44 9.55 5.68
CA ALA A 56 -1.02 9.69 5.65
C ALA A 56 -1.56 10.40 6.89
N LYS A 57 -1.03 10.08 8.08
CA LYS A 57 -1.42 10.78 9.32
C LYS A 57 -0.99 12.25 9.34
N HIS A 58 0.23 12.54 8.87
CA HIS A 58 0.74 13.91 8.81
C HIS A 58 -0.08 14.77 7.83
N GLU A 59 -0.43 14.19 6.69
CA GLU A 59 -1.17 14.85 5.60
C GLU A 59 -2.70 14.82 5.78
N GLY A 60 -3.20 14.15 6.82
CA GLY A 60 -4.65 14.01 7.05
C GLY A 60 -5.37 13.18 5.98
N ILE A 61 -4.67 12.24 5.33
CA ILE A 61 -5.27 11.34 4.33
C ILE A 61 -6.11 10.28 5.06
N SER A 62 -7.42 10.27 4.80
CA SER A 62 -8.36 9.31 5.38
C SER A 62 -8.27 7.93 4.73
N ASP A 63 -8.68 6.89 5.46
CA ASP A 63 -8.79 5.54 4.91
C ASP A 63 -9.82 5.48 3.76
N SER A 64 -10.86 6.32 3.78
CA SER A 64 -11.82 6.44 2.67
C SER A 64 -11.16 6.95 1.38
N ALA A 65 -10.27 7.94 1.46
CA ALA A 65 -9.56 8.46 0.29
C ALA A 65 -8.61 7.40 -0.32
N LEU A 66 -8.03 6.54 0.51
CA LEU A 66 -7.22 5.41 0.06
C LEU A 66 -8.07 4.33 -0.61
N LEU A 67 -9.25 4.04 -0.06
CA LEU A 67 -10.21 3.11 -0.65
C LEU A 67 -10.66 3.59 -2.04
N GLU A 68 -11.03 4.86 -2.16
CA GLU A 68 -11.42 5.47 -3.43
C GLU A 68 -10.29 5.43 -4.47
N ALA A 69 -9.03 5.66 -4.04
CA ALA A 69 -7.88 5.59 -4.93
C ALA A 69 -7.67 4.17 -5.50
N ILE A 70 -7.87 3.13 -4.69
CA ILE A 70 -7.78 1.73 -5.14
C ILE A 70 -8.99 1.35 -5.99
N ASP A 71 -10.20 1.78 -5.63
CA ASP A 71 -11.40 1.53 -6.45
C ASP A 71 -11.30 2.18 -7.84
N ALA A 72 -10.70 3.37 -7.94
CA ALA A 72 -10.37 3.97 -9.22
C ALA A 72 -9.38 3.10 -10.02
N ALA A 73 -8.31 2.61 -9.38
CA ALA A 73 -7.33 1.75 -10.03
C ALA A 73 -7.94 0.40 -10.48
N GLU A 74 -8.82 -0.21 -9.68
CA GLU A 74 -9.61 -1.41 -10.00
C GLU A 74 -10.56 -1.21 -11.18
N ARG A 75 -10.99 0.02 -11.44
CA ARG A 75 -11.76 0.40 -12.64
C ARG A 75 -10.89 0.74 -13.85
N GLY A 76 -9.57 0.57 -13.74
CA GLY A 76 -8.61 0.91 -14.79
C GLY A 76 -8.28 2.41 -14.86
N LEU A 77 -8.76 3.23 -13.93
CA LEU A 77 -8.43 4.65 -13.84
C LEU A 77 -7.09 4.83 -13.13
N ILE A 78 -6.02 4.36 -13.77
CA ILE A 78 -4.64 4.41 -13.27
C ILE A 78 -3.95 5.65 -13.85
N ASP A 79 -3.36 6.50 -13.00
CA ASP A 79 -2.67 7.70 -13.49
C ASP A 79 -1.36 7.37 -14.24
N ALA A 80 -0.60 6.39 -13.75
CA ALA A 80 0.51 5.80 -14.51
C ALA A 80 0.79 4.38 -14.03
N ASP A 81 0.97 3.45 -14.97
CA ASP A 81 1.47 2.11 -14.70
C ASP A 81 2.95 2.03 -15.06
N TYR A 82 3.79 1.68 -14.09
CA TYR A 82 5.22 1.46 -14.33
C TYR A 82 5.53 -0.02 -14.66
N GLY A 83 4.54 -0.90 -14.61
CA GLY A 83 4.68 -2.34 -14.80
C GLY A 83 5.27 -3.06 -13.57
N GLY A 84 5.25 -4.39 -13.58
CA GLY A 84 5.76 -5.20 -12.46
C GLY A 84 4.93 -5.07 -11.18
N GLY A 85 3.65 -4.69 -11.30
CA GLY A 85 2.75 -4.46 -10.17
C GLY A 85 3.01 -3.15 -9.43
N VAL A 86 3.59 -2.15 -10.08
CA VAL A 86 3.85 -0.83 -9.49
C VAL A 86 3.07 0.22 -10.27
N ILE A 87 2.17 0.93 -9.57
CA ILE A 87 1.39 2.02 -10.16
C ILE A 87 1.64 3.34 -9.42
N LYS A 88 1.40 4.45 -10.12
CA LYS A 88 1.23 5.78 -9.55
C LYS A 88 -0.26 6.12 -9.56
N GLN A 89 -0.78 6.55 -8.42
CA GLN A 89 -2.18 6.91 -8.28
C GLN A 89 -2.39 8.19 -7.48
N ARG A 90 -3.32 9.02 -7.92
CA ARG A 90 -3.80 10.19 -7.19
C ARG A 90 -4.69 9.78 -6.03
N ILE A 91 -4.51 10.47 -4.92
CA ILE A 91 -5.38 10.38 -3.74
C ILE A 91 -6.05 11.74 -3.58
N ALA A 92 -7.38 11.73 -3.52
CA ALA A 92 -8.18 12.94 -3.34
C ALA A 92 -7.93 13.55 -1.95
N ARG A 93 -7.92 14.88 -1.89
CA ARG A 93 -7.85 15.63 -0.63
C ARG A 93 -9.28 15.93 -0.17
N PRO A 94 -9.66 15.60 1.07
CA PRO A 94 -10.95 16.04 1.60
C PRO A 94 -10.93 17.57 1.80
N GLY A 95 -11.92 18.27 1.23
CA GLY A 95 -12.20 19.68 1.53
C GLY A 95 -11.42 20.75 0.75
N GLU A 96 -10.62 20.40 -0.27
CA GLU A 96 -9.89 21.39 -1.08
C GLU A 96 -10.09 21.19 -2.59
N GLY A 97 -10.15 22.30 -3.33
CA GLY A 97 -10.31 22.31 -4.79
C GLY A 97 -9.16 21.64 -5.58
N LYS A 98 -9.36 21.51 -6.91
CA LYS A 98 -8.59 20.71 -7.90
C LYS A 98 -7.04 20.88 -7.94
N SER A 99 -6.45 21.74 -7.12
CA SER A 99 -5.02 22.11 -7.16
C SER A 99 -4.10 21.29 -6.25
N GLY A 100 -4.57 20.62 -5.18
CA GLY A 100 -3.70 20.15 -4.08
C GLY A 100 -3.60 18.63 -3.78
N GLY A 101 -4.05 17.72 -4.65
CA GLY A 101 -4.07 16.28 -4.34
C GLY A 101 -2.68 15.62 -4.17
N TYR A 102 -2.65 14.45 -3.50
CA TYR A 102 -1.44 13.65 -3.30
C TYR A 102 -1.25 12.65 -4.45
N ARG A 103 0.00 12.23 -4.68
CA ARG A 103 0.30 11.06 -5.51
C ARG A 103 1.01 10.02 -4.68
N SER A 104 0.63 8.77 -4.87
CA SER A 104 1.22 7.64 -4.21
C SER A 104 1.79 6.64 -5.21
N VAL A 105 2.90 6.01 -4.82
CA VAL A 105 3.36 4.76 -5.42
C VAL A 105 2.70 3.62 -4.66
N ILE A 106 2.01 2.76 -5.40
CA ILE A 106 1.23 1.65 -4.87
C ILE A 106 1.73 0.38 -5.54
N LEU A 107 2.01 -0.64 -4.73
CA LEU A 107 2.20 -2.00 -5.23
C LEU A 107 0.81 -2.60 -5.40
N PHE A 108 0.44 -2.97 -6.61
CA PHE A 108 -0.95 -3.25 -6.96
C PHE A 108 -1.07 -4.52 -7.78
N ARG A 109 -1.93 -5.43 -7.33
CA ARG A 109 -2.43 -6.55 -8.10
C ARG A 109 -3.95 -6.52 -8.06
N SER A 110 -4.54 -6.36 -9.23
CA SER A 110 -5.99 -6.20 -9.34
C SER A 110 -6.73 -7.43 -8.83
N GLY A 111 -7.81 -7.22 -8.07
CA GLY A 111 -8.60 -8.28 -7.43
C GLY A 111 -7.90 -9.07 -6.32
N ASP A 112 -6.68 -8.70 -5.91
CA ASP A 112 -5.92 -9.36 -4.83
C ASP A 112 -5.56 -8.36 -3.73
N LYS A 113 -4.47 -7.60 -3.92
CA LYS A 113 -3.86 -6.79 -2.87
C LYS A 113 -3.31 -5.47 -3.39
N ALA A 114 -3.37 -4.45 -2.54
CA ALA A 114 -2.77 -3.15 -2.76
C ALA A 114 -1.94 -2.69 -1.55
N PHE A 115 -0.73 -2.20 -1.78
CA PHE A 115 0.16 -1.69 -0.75
C PHE A 115 0.61 -0.26 -1.07
N PHE A 116 0.15 0.70 -0.26
CA PHE A 116 0.65 2.07 -0.29
C PHE A 116 2.06 2.11 0.32
N VAL A 117 3.08 2.40 -0.50
CA VAL A 117 4.49 2.35 -0.08
C VAL A 117 5.17 3.72 -0.02
N PHE A 118 4.71 4.67 -0.84
CA PHE A 118 5.29 6.01 -0.88
C PHE A 118 4.26 7.06 -1.32
N GLY A 119 4.40 8.31 -0.88
CA GLY A 119 3.46 9.39 -1.13
C GLY A 119 4.16 10.75 -1.19
N PHE A 120 3.66 11.65 -2.04
CA PHE A 120 4.20 13.01 -2.20
C PHE A 120 3.15 14.01 -2.70
N ALA A 121 3.29 15.28 -2.33
CA ALA A 121 2.43 16.39 -2.78
C ALA A 121 2.73 16.81 -4.22
N LYS A 122 1.74 17.42 -4.90
CA LYS A 122 1.72 17.68 -6.37
C LYS A 122 2.84 18.58 -6.92
N SER A 123 3.66 19.23 -6.10
CA SER A 123 4.83 20.02 -6.52
C SER A 123 6.19 19.34 -6.27
N ALA A 124 6.23 18.20 -5.57
CA ALA A 124 7.51 17.63 -5.15
C ALA A 124 8.23 16.86 -6.26
N ARG A 125 7.52 16.07 -7.09
CA ARG A 125 8.11 15.23 -8.15
C ARG A 125 7.11 14.89 -9.26
N ALA A 126 7.47 15.18 -10.52
CA ALA A 126 6.65 14.81 -11.68
C ALA A 126 6.75 13.31 -12.02
N ASN A 127 7.96 12.74 -11.91
CA ASN A 127 8.28 11.35 -12.23
C ASN A 127 9.20 10.76 -11.14
N ILE A 128 9.04 9.46 -10.88
CA ILE A 128 10.03 8.68 -10.15
C ILE A 128 11.21 8.40 -11.09
N SER A 129 12.43 8.36 -10.57
CA SER A 129 13.60 8.01 -11.38
C SER A 129 13.58 6.53 -11.78
N ARG A 130 14.33 6.17 -12.84
CA ARG A 130 14.47 4.76 -13.25
C ARG A 130 15.07 3.86 -12.17
N VAL A 131 15.90 4.42 -11.28
CA VAL A 131 16.48 3.68 -10.15
C VAL A 131 15.39 3.38 -9.12
N GLU A 132 14.63 4.39 -8.72
CA GLU A 132 13.50 4.23 -7.79
C GLU A 132 12.43 3.30 -8.35
N GLU A 133 12.13 3.39 -9.65
CA GLU A 133 11.20 2.49 -10.32
C GLU A 133 11.64 1.03 -10.22
N ARG A 134 12.95 0.74 -10.42
CA ARG A 134 13.50 -0.61 -10.24
C ARG A 134 13.39 -1.07 -8.79
N ASP A 135 13.73 -0.22 -7.83
CA ASP A 135 13.62 -0.54 -6.41
C ASP A 135 12.18 -0.87 -6.02
N PHE A 136 11.19 -0.13 -6.53
CA PHE A 136 9.77 -0.43 -6.29
C PHE A 136 9.32 -1.73 -6.96
N LYS A 137 9.85 -2.06 -8.15
CA LYS A 137 9.55 -3.33 -8.84
C LYS A 137 10.12 -4.52 -8.09
N ASP A 138 11.32 -4.41 -7.54
CA ASP A 138 11.91 -5.47 -6.73
C ASP A 138 11.16 -5.62 -5.40
N LEU A 139 10.80 -4.49 -4.76
CA LEU A 139 9.92 -4.51 -3.60
C LEU A 139 8.56 -5.16 -3.90
N SER A 140 7.97 -4.86 -5.06
CA SER A 140 6.71 -5.48 -5.54
C SER A 140 6.82 -7.00 -5.55
N LYS A 141 7.88 -7.53 -6.19
CA LYS A 141 8.12 -8.98 -6.24
C LYS A 141 8.26 -9.58 -4.86
N GLU A 142 9.05 -8.95 -3.98
CA GLU A 142 9.26 -9.44 -2.61
C GLU A 142 7.95 -9.45 -1.81
N VAL A 143 7.20 -8.34 -1.83
CA VAL A 143 5.95 -8.19 -1.07
C VAL A 143 4.88 -9.16 -1.55
N PHE A 144 4.72 -9.33 -2.86
CA PHE A 144 3.74 -10.28 -3.40
C PHE A 144 4.18 -11.75 -3.33
N SER A 145 5.42 -12.04 -2.93
CA SER A 145 5.91 -13.39 -2.65
C SER A 145 5.78 -13.79 -1.18
N LEU A 146 5.31 -12.89 -0.31
CA LEU A 146 5.10 -13.18 1.10
C LEU A 146 3.96 -14.19 1.29
N SER A 147 4.18 -15.16 2.17
CA SER A 147 3.07 -16.01 2.63
C SER A 147 2.13 -15.22 3.52
N GLU A 148 0.88 -15.66 3.59
CA GLU A 148 -0.14 -15.06 4.46
C GLU A 148 0.32 -15.02 5.93
N THR A 149 0.96 -16.09 6.40
CA THR A 149 1.52 -16.16 7.77
C THR A 149 2.58 -15.09 8.04
N THR A 150 3.45 -14.82 7.05
CA THR A 150 4.45 -13.76 7.14
C THR A 150 3.79 -12.39 7.08
N LEU A 151 2.81 -12.19 6.19
CA LEU A 151 2.05 -10.95 6.10
C LEU A 151 1.37 -10.61 7.44
N GLN A 152 0.68 -11.57 8.05
CA GLN A 152 0.07 -11.41 9.37
C GLN A 152 1.09 -11.07 10.47
N THR A 153 2.29 -11.65 10.41
CA THR A 153 3.39 -11.31 11.33
C THR A 153 3.85 -9.86 11.13
N LEU A 154 3.96 -9.41 9.88
CA LEU A 154 4.33 -8.02 9.56
C LEU A 154 3.25 -7.02 9.98
N ILE A 155 1.98 -7.40 9.89
CA ILE A 155 0.85 -6.61 10.40
C ILE A 155 0.93 -6.48 11.92
N LYS A 156 1.11 -7.60 12.64
CA LYS A 156 1.26 -7.61 14.11
C LYS A 156 2.43 -6.76 14.58
N ARG A 157 3.52 -6.71 13.82
CA ARG A 157 4.71 -5.88 14.09
C ARG A 157 4.54 -4.42 13.66
N GLY A 158 3.43 -4.05 13.01
CA GLY A 158 3.17 -2.70 12.51
C GLY A 158 4.05 -2.29 11.33
N ALA A 159 4.65 -3.25 10.62
CA ALA A 159 5.36 -3.01 9.36
C ALA A 159 4.36 -2.71 8.23
N PHE A 160 3.23 -3.43 8.23
CA PHE A 160 2.05 -3.13 7.43
C PHE A 160 0.87 -2.80 8.34
N VAL A 161 0.00 -1.92 7.87
CA VAL A 161 -1.22 -1.51 8.56
C VAL A 161 -2.39 -1.63 7.58
N PRO A 162 -3.41 -2.46 7.87
CA PRO A 162 -4.58 -2.57 7.01
C PRO A 162 -5.35 -1.24 6.99
N VAL A 163 -5.91 -0.89 5.83
CA VAL A 163 -6.84 0.23 5.66
C VAL A 163 -8.22 -0.23 6.10
N LYS A 164 -8.87 0.52 7.00
CA LYS A 164 -10.18 0.15 7.51
C LYS A 164 -11.27 0.59 6.52
N ARG A 165 -12.15 -0.34 6.15
CA ARG A 165 -13.45 0.01 5.54
C ARG A 165 -14.38 0.44 6.68
N TYR A 166 -14.94 1.65 6.59
CA TYR A 166 -15.99 2.06 7.51
C TYR A 166 -17.26 1.31 7.12
N GLU A 167 -17.76 0.44 8.00
CA GLU A 167 -19.12 -0.06 7.89
C GLU A 167 -20.05 1.12 8.21
N LYS A 168 -20.85 1.55 7.22
CA LYS A 168 -21.98 2.44 7.52
C LYS A 168 -22.90 1.68 8.48
N SER A 169 -23.00 2.11 9.73
CA SER A 169 -24.09 1.70 10.59
C SER A 169 -25.39 2.03 9.87
N LYS A 170 -26.11 1.00 9.41
CA LYS A 170 -27.50 1.13 8.95
C LYS A 170 -28.29 1.62 10.16
N ASN A 171 -28.46 2.93 10.28
CA ASN A 171 -29.47 3.48 11.18
C ASN A 171 -30.82 3.15 10.53
N LEU A 172 -31.50 2.16 11.11
CA LEU A 172 -32.94 1.93 10.92
C LEU A 172 -33.73 3.06 11.58
#